data_AF-A0AAJ1S244-F1
#
_entry.id   AF-A0AAJ1S244-F1
#
_cell.length_a   1.000
_cell.length_b   1.000
_cell.length_c   1.000
_cell.angle_alpha   90.00
_cell.angle_beta   90.00
_cell.angle_gamma   90.00
#
_symmetry.space_group_name_H-M   'P 1'
#
loop_
_entity.id
_entity.type
_entity.pdbx_description
1 polymer ?
#
loop_
_entity_poly.entity_id
_entity_poly.type
_entity_poly.pdbx_seq_one_letter_code
_entity_poly.pdbx_strand_id
1 'polypeptide(L)'
;MQLRIPSIALLFVVGGVAGLIGDHGHVVTGTLIYLPASHGSPFVWTSPIWFPALVGTATVLMAELRLHLGPARTAVTARQGLGGVAAVVGTYAVTALAHTAPAFVSTVLISAIAAVTWAVLGDRSAVVCAVAIAIVGPAVEAALVAVKVFRYADGSDGLLGVAPWLVPLYFAFGVVAALLGEIATKRP
;
A
#
# COMPACT_ATOMS: atom_id res chain seq x y z
N MET A 1 15.59 -13.08 9.86
CA MET A 1 14.22 -13.02 9.30
C MET A 1 13.39 -14.12 9.93
N GLN A 2 12.14 -13.84 10.29
CA GLN A 2 11.17 -14.80 10.83
C GLN A 2 10.32 -15.43 9.72
N LEU A 3 10.07 -14.70 8.62
CA LEU A 3 9.42 -15.26 7.44
C LEU A 3 10.32 -16.29 6.75
N ARG A 4 9.70 -17.35 6.24
CA ARG A 4 10.35 -18.35 5.39
C ARG A 4 10.36 -17.88 3.93
N ILE A 5 11.33 -18.35 3.15
CA ILE A 5 11.47 -18.00 1.72
C ILE A 5 10.17 -18.17 0.92
N PRO A 6 9.37 -19.26 1.06
CA PRO A 6 8.11 -19.39 0.33
C PRO A 6 7.09 -18.31 0.71
N SER A 7 7.01 -17.96 1.99
CA SER A 7 6.13 -16.89 2.47
C SER A 7 6.59 -15.52 1.96
N ILE A 8 7.90 -15.26 1.92
CA ILE A 8 8.48 -14.04 1.35
C ILE A 8 8.07 -13.92 -0.12
N ALA A 9 8.26 -14.98 -0.92
CA ALA A 9 7.90 -14.98 -2.33
C ALA A 9 6.40 -14.74 -2.55
N LEU A 10 5.54 -15.41 -1.76
CA LEU A 10 4.10 -15.23 -1.85
C LEU A 10 3.69 -13.78 -1.51
N LEU A 11 4.17 -13.23 -0.41
CA LEU A 11 3.84 -11.87 0.02
C LEU A 11 4.36 -10.82 -0.96
N PHE A 12 5.55 -11.03 -1.51
CA PHE A 12 6.12 -10.17 -2.54
C PHE A 12 5.22 -10.15 -3.79
N VAL A 13 4.76 -11.31 -4.26
CA VAL A 13 3.86 -11.42 -5.41
C VAL A 13 2.51 -10.79 -5.11
N VAL A 14 1.91 -11.06 -3.95
CA VAL A 14 0.62 -10.46 -3.54
C VAL A 14 0.72 -8.94 -3.52
N GLY A 15 1.77 -8.40 -2.89
CA GLY A 15 2.01 -6.95 -2.84
C GLY A 15 2.23 -6.34 -4.22
N GLY A 16 3.09 -6.95 -5.03
CA GLY A 16 3.39 -6.47 -6.38
C GLY A 16 2.16 -6.47 -7.29
N VAL A 17 1.35 -7.53 -7.26
CA VAL A 17 0.11 -7.63 -8.06
C VAL A 17 -0.95 -6.63 -7.58
N ALA A 18 -1.16 -6.51 -6.27
CA ALA A 18 -2.09 -5.52 -5.70
C ALA A 18 -1.68 -4.09 -6.05
N GLY A 19 -0.37 -3.81 -5.98
CA GLY A 19 0.21 -2.53 -6.40
C GLY A 19 -0.08 -2.24 -7.87
N LEU A 20 0.20 -3.19 -8.78
CA LEU A 20 -0.07 -3.02 -10.22
C LEU A 20 -1.53 -2.71 -10.52
N ILE A 21 -2.46 -3.39 -9.85
CA ILE A 21 -3.90 -3.14 -10.04
C ILE A 21 -4.26 -1.70 -9.61
N GLY A 22 -3.78 -1.27 -8.44
CA GLY A 22 -4.04 0.07 -7.92
C GLY A 22 -3.44 1.17 -8.79
N ASP A 23 -2.17 1.01 -9.16
CA ASP A 23 -1.44 1.96 -9.98
C ASP A 23 -2.00 2.04 -11.40
N HIS A 24 -2.42 0.91 -11.97
CA HIS A 24 -3.16 0.92 -13.23
C HIS A 24 -4.43 1.76 -13.14
N GLY A 25 -5.21 1.60 -12.07
CA GLY A 25 -6.37 2.44 -11.79
C GLY A 25 -6.00 3.93 -11.75
N HIS A 26 -4.90 4.29 -11.09
CA HIS A 26 -4.43 5.68 -11.05
C HIS A 26 -4.02 6.22 -12.43
N VAL A 27 -3.29 5.43 -13.22
CA VAL A 27 -2.83 5.85 -14.55
C VAL A 27 -4.01 6.04 -15.51
N VAL A 28 -4.94 5.07 -15.59
CA VAL A 28 -6.04 5.15 -16.57
C VAL A 28 -7.08 6.20 -16.23
N THR A 29 -7.21 6.57 -14.95
CA THR A 29 -8.10 7.65 -14.51
C THR A 29 -7.42 9.02 -14.56
N GLY A 30 -6.12 9.08 -14.83
CA GLY A 30 -5.35 10.32 -14.80
C GLY A 30 -5.03 10.82 -13.39
N THR A 31 -5.24 10.01 -12.35
CA THR A 31 -4.86 10.32 -10.96
C THR A 31 -3.36 10.61 -10.84
N LEU A 32 -2.55 9.85 -11.57
CA LEU A 32 -1.13 10.12 -11.76
C LEU A 32 -0.70 9.85 -13.19
N ILE A 33 0.40 10.48 -13.58
CA ILE A 33 1.01 10.31 -14.91
C ILE A 33 2.51 10.09 -14.73
N TYR A 34 3.02 9.00 -15.28
CA TYR A 34 4.45 8.75 -15.42
C TYR A 34 5.08 9.72 -16.44
N LEU A 35 6.21 10.31 -16.07
CA LEU A 35 6.89 11.35 -16.87
C LEU A 35 8.06 10.76 -17.64
N PRO A 36 8.62 11.43 -18.68
CA PRO A 36 9.67 10.86 -19.53
C PRO A 36 10.87 10.25 -18.79
N ALA A 37 11.21 10.76 -17.59
CA ALA A 37 12.27 10.20 -16.75
C ALA A 37 12.04 8.73 -16.34
N SER A 38 10.78 8.28 -16.18
CA SER A 38 10.48 6.90 -15.81
C SER A 38 10.52 5.93 -17.00
N HIS A 39 10.44 6.43 -18.24
CA HIS A 39 10.41 5.62 -19.46
C HIS A 39 11.78 5.03 -19.84
N GLY A 40 12.84 5.36 -19.10
CA GLY A 40 14.13 4.68 -19.21
C GLY A 40 14.12 3.26 -18.62
N SER A 41 13.09 2.90 -17.84
CA SER A 41 12.90 1.55 -17.28
C SER A 41 11.85 0.77 -18.08
N PRO A 42 11.93 -0.57 -18.18
CA PRO A 42 10.84 -1.39 -18.70
C PRO A 42 9.58 -1.22 -17.86
N PHE A 43 8.41 -1.34 -18.49
CA PHE A 43 7.11 -1.29 -17.83
C PHE A 43 6.51 -2.69 -17.72
N VAL A 44 5.83 -2.95 -16.61
CA VAL A 44 4.93 -4.08 -16.43
C VAL A 44 3.53 -3.50 -16.34
N TRP A 45 2.69 -3.83 -17.33
CA TRP A 45 1.40 -3.17 -17.52
C TRP A 45 1.57 -1.65 -17.69
N THR A 46 1.05 -0.82 -16.78
CA THR A 46 1.17 0.65 -16.83
C THR A 46 2.21 1.22 -15.88
N SER A 47 2.95 0.37 -15.16
CA SER A 47 3.90 0.80 -14.12
C SER A 47 5.34 0.47 -14.52
N PRO A 48 6.33 1.32 -14.21
CA PRO A 48 7.74 0.94 -14.30
C PRO A 48 8.01 -0.32 -13.47
N ILE A 49 8.88 -1.22 -13.95
CA ILE A 49 9.13 -2.55 -13.32
C ILE A 49 9.58 -2.47 -11.85
N TRP A 50 10.22 -1.37 -11.45
CA TRP A 50 10.65 -1.15 -10.08
C TRP A 50 9.48 -0.85 -9.13
N PHE A 51 8.35 -0.33 -9.62
CA PHE A 51 7.17 -0.01 -8.80
C PHE A 51 6.59 -1.26 -8.11
N PRO A 52 6.18 -2.34 -8.81
CA PRO A 52 5.71 -3.56 -8.14
C PRO A 52 6.78 -4.20 -7.27
N ALA A 53 8.06 -4.05 -7.61
CA ALA A 53 9.15 -4.53 -6.77
C ALA A 53 9.24 -3.77 -5.44
N LEU A 54 9.07 -2.45 -5.43
CA LEU A 54 9.01 -1.64 -4.22
C LEU A 54 7.80 -2.01 -3.35
N VAL A 55 6.61 -2.13 -3.94
CA VAL A 55 5.38 -2.48 -3.20
C VAL A 55 5.46 -3.91 -2.65
N GLY A 56 5.92 -4.87 -3.45
CA GLY A 56 6.15 -6.24 -3.00
C GLY A 56 7.17 -6.32 -1.86
N THR A 57 8.27 -5.56 -1.96
CA THR A 57 9.28 -5.48 -0.90
C THR A 57 8.71 -4.85 0.38
N ALA A 58 7.98 -3.74 0.27
CA ALA A 58 7.33 -3.10 1.42
C ALA A 58 6.34 -4.07 2.10
N THR A 59 5.63 -4.89 1.34
CA THR A 59 4.69 -5.90 1.87
C THR A 59 5.44 -6.93 2.73
N VAL A 60 6.56 -7.45 2.22
CA VAL A 60 7.43 -8.37 2.96
C VAL A 60 8.01 -7.70 4.20
N LEU A 61 8.52 -6.46 4.09
CA LEU A 61 9.15 -5.76 5.21
C LEU A 61 8.18 -5.45 6.34
N MET A 62 6.94 -5.04 6.04
CA MET A 62 5.93 -4.79 7.07
C MET A 62 5.44 -6.08 7.71
N ALA A 63 5.27 -7.15 6.93
CA ALA A 63 4.97 -8.48 7.45
C ALA A 63 6.08 -8.98 8.39
N GLU A 64 7.35 -8.86 7.98
CA GLU A 64 8.51 -9.24 8.78
C GLU A 64 8.63 -8.39 10.04
N LEU A 65 8.47 -7.06 9.93
CA LEU A 65 8.48 -6.14 11.05
C LEU A 65 7.45 -6.54 12.11
N ARG A 66 6.21 -6.87 11.71
CA ARG A 66 5.16 -7.31 12.63
C ARG A 66 5.61 -8.48 13.49
N LEU A 67 6.38 -9.41 12.95
CA LEU A 67 6.83 -10.59 13.67
C LEU A 67 7.90 -10.28 14.73
N HIS A 68 8.61 -9.16 14.61
CA HIS A 68 9.56 -8.66 15.62
C HIS A 68 8.92 -7.79 16.70
N LEU A 69 7.68 -7.35 16.51
CA LEU A 69 6.96 -6.47 17.45
C LEU A 69 6.17 -7.22 18.54
N GLY A 70 6.39 -8.53 18.67
CA GLY A 70 5.77 -9.39 19.67
C GLY A 70 5.04 -10.60 19.07
N PRO A 71 4.43 -11.43 19.92
CA PRO A 71 3.80 -12.69 19.48
C PRO A 71 2.77 -12.47 18.36
N ALA A 72 2.78 -13.34 17.36
CA ALA A 72 1.77 -13.37 16.32
C ALA A 72 0.44 -13.89 16.89
N ARG A 73 -0.67 -13.23 16.54
CA ARG A 73 -2.01 -13.67 16.92
C ARG A 73 -2.30 -15.02 16.28
N THR A 74 -2.65 -16.02 17.07
CA THR A 74 -2.92 -17.38 16.56
C THR A 74 -4.31 -17.53 15.96
N ALA A 75 -5.22 -16.60 16.19
CA ALA A 75 -6.61 -16.65 15.71
C ALA A 75 -6.82 -16.10 14.28
N VAL A 76 -5.82 -15.44 13.69
CA VAL A 76 -5.96 -14.81 12.35
C VAL A 76 -6.16 -15.84 11.24
N THR A 77 -7.00 -15.59 10.26
CA THR A 77 -7.38 -16.58 9.24
C THR A 77 -7.02 -16.12 7.83
N ALA A 78 -6.86 -17.07 6.91
CA ALA A 78 -6.70 -16.76 5.48
C ALA A 78 -7.87 -15.93 4.93
N ARG A 79 -9.10 -16.15 5.44
CA ARG A 79 -10.28 -15.35 5.11
C ARG A 79 -10.10 -13.87 5.50
N GLN A 80 -9.57 -13.60 6.68
CA GLN A 80 -9.25 -12.24 7.12
C GLN A 80 -8.13 -11.63 6.26
N GLY A 81 -7.11 -12.42 5.90
CA GLY A 81 -6.07 -11.99 4.97
C GLY A 81 -6.63 -11.57 3.60
N LEU A 82 -7.49 -12.41 3.01
CA LEU A 82 -8.18 -12.10 1.75
C LEU A 82 -9.05 -10.84 1.88
N GLY A 83 -9.84 -10.73 2.96
CA GLY A 83 -10.67 -9.55 3.22
C GLY A 83 -9.84 -8.27 3.38
N GLY A 84 -8.70 -8.34 4.05
CA GLY A 84 -7.76 -7.22 4.18
C GLY A 84 -7.16 -6.79 2.84
N VAL A 85 -6.68 -7.75 2.04
CA VAL A 85 -6.16 -7.45 0.69
C VAL A 85 -7.24 -6.81 -0.18
N ALA A 86 -8.46 -7.36 -0.16
CA ALA A 86 -9.60 -6.80 -0.88
C ALA A 86 -9.95 -5.39 -0.40
N ALA A 87 -9.89 -5.12 0.90
CA ALA A 87 -10.12 -3.79 1.45
C ALA A 87 -9.07 -2.79 0.97
N VAL A 88 -7.78 -3.15 0.98
CA VAL A 88 -6.69 -2.26 0.50
C VAL A 88 -6.81 -2.01 -1.00
N VAL A 89 -6.98 -3.06 -1.82
CA VAL A 89 -7.13 -2.92 -3.28
C VAL A 89 -8.39 -2.11 -3.62
N GLY A 90 -9.50 -2.36 -2.93
CA GLY A 90 -10.74 -1.61 -3.09
C GLY A 90 -10.58 -0.14 -2.71
N THR A 91 -9.89 0.14 -1.59
CA THR A 91 -9.57 1.52 -1.17
C THR A 91 -8.68 2.22 -2.22
N TYR A 92 -7.70 1.51 -2.77
CA TYR A 92 -6.86 2.00 -3.86
C TYR A 92 -7.71 2.35 -5.10
N ALA A 93 -8.61 1.46 -5.52
CA ALA A 93 -9.52 1.74 -6.64
C ALA A 93 -10.46 2.94 -6.35
N VAL A 94 -10.95 3.08 -5.10
CA VAL A 94 -11.75 4.25 -4.69
C VAL A 94 -10.94 5.54 -4.81
N THR A 95 -9.64 5.54 -4.50
CA THR A 95 -8.81 6.73 -4.70
C THR A 95 -8.70 7.12 -6.17
N ALA A 96 -8.63 6.15 -7.09
CA ALA A 96 -8.66 6.40 -8.52
C ALA A 96 -9.98 7.04 -8.96
N LEU A 97 -11.10 6.57 -8.40
CA LEU A 97 -12.43 7.10 -8.72
C LEU A 97 -12.67 8.50 -8.13
N ALA A 98 -12.19 8.75 -6.91
CA ALA A 98 -12.47 9.95 -6.13
C ALA A 98 -11.39 11.04 -6.24
N HIS A 99 -10.35 10.87 -7.07
CA HIS A 99 -9.22 11.81 -7.12
C HIS A 99 -9.62 13.24 -7.55
N THR A 100 -10.72 13.40 -8.29
CA THR A 100 -11.25 14.71 -8.69
C THR A 100 -12.17 15.36 -7.64
N ALA A 101 -12.53 14.64 -6.59
CA ALA A 101 -13.30 15.20 -5.48
C ALA A 101 -12.43 16.17 -4.66
N PRO A 102 -13.04 17.10 -3.87
CA PRO A 102 -12.27 17.96 -2.99
C PRO A 102 -11.36 17.14 -2.07
N ALA A 103 -10.08 17.53 -1.97
CA ALA A 103 -9.06 16.76 -1.26
C ALA A 103 -9.44 16.40 0.19
N PHE A 104 -10.18 17.29 0.88
CA PHE A 104 -10.72 17.00 2.20
C PHE A 104 -11.66 15.78 2.19
N VAL A 105 -12.58 15.71 1.24
CA VAL A 105 -13.60 14.65 1.15
C VAL A 105 -12.97 13.30 0.84
N SER A 106 -12.08 13.25 -0.17
CA SER A 106 -11.37 12.02 -0.53
C SER A 106 -10.50 11.55 0.65
N THR A 107 -9.74 12.44 1.28
CA THR A 107 -8.89 12.09 2.42
C THR A 107 -9.68 11.57 3.62
N VAL A 108 -10.81 12.20 3.96
CA VAL A 108 -11.69 11.73 5.05
C VAL A 108 -12.27 10.35 4.73
N LEU A 109 -12.72 10.12 3.49
CA LEU A 109 -13.25 8.82 3.06
C LEU A 109 -12.20 7.71 3.21
N ILE A 110 -10.99 7.93 2.70
CA ILE A 110 -9.91 6.94 2.80
C ILE A 110 -9.46 6.74 4.26
N SER A 111 -9.44 7.81 5.06
CA SER A 111 -9.15 7.72 6.49
C SER A 111 -10.19 6.87 7.24
N ALA A 112 -11.47 7.03 6.91
CA ALA A 112 -12.54 6.23 7.51
C ALA A 112 -12.40 4.74 7.15
N ILE A 113 -12.12 4.41 5.88
CA ILE A 113 -11.90 3.02 5.46
C ILE A 113 -10.65 2.43 6.13
N ALA A 114 -9.57 3.20 6.24
CA ALA A 114 -8.35 2.77 6.92
C ALA A 114 -8.57 2.52 8.42
N ALA A 115 -9.34 3.39 9.08
CA ALA A 115 -9.71 3.23 10.48
C ALA A 115 -10.56 1.98 10.71
N VAL A 116 -11.55 1.72 9.84
CA VAL A 116 -12.36 0.48 9.89
C VAL A 116 -11.50 -0.75 9.63
N THR A 117 -10.59 -0.69 8.65
CA THR A 117 -9.65 -1.79 8.35
C THR A 117 -8.82 -2.13 9.58
N TRP A 118 -8.28 -1.12 10.28
CA TRP A 118 -7.56 -1.33 11.53
C TRP A 118 -8.45 -1.86 12.65
N ALA A 119 -9.64 -1.29 12.84
CA ALA A 119 -10.54 -1.71 13.91
C ALA A 119 -10.98 -3.18 13.77
N VAL A 120 -11.14 -3.67 12.53
CA VAL A 120 -11.60 -5.04 12.25
C VAL A 120 -10.45 -6.05 12.20
N LEU A 121 -9.29 -5.66 11.67
CA LEU A 121 -8.20 -6.60 11.33
C LEU A 121 -6.90 -6.36 12.12
N GLY A 122 -6.69 -5.15 12.61
CA GLY A 122 -5.47 -4.72 13.25
C GLY A 122 -5.35 -5.13 14.72
N ASP A 123 -4.17 -4.88 15.27
CA ASP A 123 -3.87 -4.87 16.69
C ASP A 123 -2.91 -3.70 17.00
N ARG A 124 -2.39 -3.64 18.23
CA ARG A 124 -1.45 -2.57 18.63
C ARG A 124 -0.14 -2.62 17.84
N SER A 125 0.40 -3.81 17.58
CA SER A 125 1.65 -3.98 16.83
C SER A 125 1.48 -3.63 15.35
N ALA A 126 0.30 -3.88 14.78
CA ALA A 126 -0.04 -3.48 13.41
C ALA A 126 -0.05 -1.95 13.24
N VAL A 127 -0.41 -1.17 14.29
CA VAL A 127 -0.32 0.31 14.23
C VAL A 127 1.11 0.76 13.97
N VAL A 128 2.10 0.12 14.58
CA VAL A 128 3.52 0.49 14.36
C VAL A 128 3.92 0.27 12.90
N CYS A 129 3.51 -0.86 12.31
CA CYS A 129 3.76 -1.15 10.89
C CYS A 129 3.03 -0.14 9.99
N ALA A 130 1.77 0.15 10.31
CA ALA A 130 0.92 1.08 9.58
C ALA A 130 1.46 2.52 9.60
N VAL A 131 1.86 3.02 10.76
CA VAL A 131 2.45 4.36 10.91
C VAL A 131 3.79 4.43 10.20
N ALA A 132 4.65 3.40 10.33
CA ALA A 132 5.95 3.39 9.67
C ALA A 132 5.80 3.56 8.15
N ILE A 133 4.93 2.78 7.52
CA ILE A 133 4.74 2.87 6.06
C ILE A 133 3.89 4.07 5.63
N ALA A 134 2.96 4.55 6.46
CA ALA A 134 2.22 5.79 6.21
C ALA A 134 3.10 7.04 6.22
N ILE A 135 4.33 6.94 6.74
CA ILE A 135 5.36 7.97 6.64
C ILE A 135 6.30 7.68 5.47
N VAL A 136 6.86 6.47 5.42
CA VAL A 136 7.88 6.11 4.42
C VAL A 136 7.31 6.09 3.00
N GLY A 137 6.11 5.56 2.79
CA GLY A 137 5.46 5.50 1.47
C GLY A 137 5.29 6.88 0.85
N PRO A 138 4.52 7.80 1.48
CA PRO A 138 4.34 9.16 0.97
C PRO A 138 5.66 9.94 0.84
N ALA A 139 6.64 9.73 1.73
CA ALA A 139 7.95 10.38 1.63
C ALA A 139 8.74 9.92 0.40
N VAL A 140 8.74 8.62 0.09
CA VAL A 140 9.37 8.07 -1.12
C VAL A 140 8.66 8.60 -2.37
N GLU A 141 7.34 8.64 -2.38
CA GLU A 141 6.58 9.19 -3.51
C GLU A 141 6.85 10.69 -3.71
N ALA A 142 6.85 11.49 -2.64
CA ALA A 142 7.18 12.91 -2.73
C ALA A 142 8.59 13.15 -3.29
N ALA A 143 9.56 12.31 -2.90
CA ALA A 143 10.91 12.37 -3.46
C ALA A 143 10.93 12.04 -4.96
N LEU A 144 10.18 11.02 -5.40
CA LEU A 144 10.04 10.64 -6.81
C LEU A 144 9.33 11.72 -7.64
N VAL A 145 8.34 12.40 -7.08
CA VAL A 145 7.70 13.58 -7.70
C VAL A 145 8.70 14.74 -7.82
N ALA A 146 9.50 15.00 -6.78
CA ALA A 146 10.51 16.07 -6.79
C ALA A 146 11.56 15.87 -7.90
N VAL A 147 11.93 14.62 -8.20
CA VAL A 147 12.82 14.27 -9.32
C VAL A 147 12.09 14.00 -10.64
N LYS A 148 10.80 14.35 -10.73
CA LYS A 148 9.96 14.29 -11.95
C LYS A 148 9.86 12.89 -12.56
N VAL A 149 9.81 11.85 -11.73
CA VAL A 149 9.55 10.47 -12.19
C VAL A 149 8.08 10.31 -12.60
N PHE A 150 7.19 10.89 -11.82
CA PHE A 150 5.76 10.97 -12.11
C PHE A 150 5.19 12.25 -11.47
N ARG A 151 3.92 12.55 -11.74
CA ARG A 151 3.17 13.61 -11.05
C ARG A 151 1.74 13.16 -10.77
N TYR A 152 1.16 13.67 -9.69
CA TYR A 152 -0.28 13.57 -9.43
C TYR A 152 -1.07 14.60 -10.24
N ALA A 153 -2.38 14.36 -10.39
CA ALA A 153 -3.32 15.31 -10.97
C ALA A 153 -3.45 16.59 -10.13
N ASP A 154 -3.77 17.70 -10.79
CA ASP A 154 -4.04 18.96 -10.10
C ASP A 154 -5.24 18.78 -9.14
N GLY A 155 -5.06 19.15 -7.87
CA GLY A 155 -6.06 18.92 -6.81
C GLY A 155 -5.89 17.60 -6.06
N SER A 156 -5.01 16.72 -6.54
CA SER A 156 -4.57 15.46 -5.91
C SER A 156 -3.12 15.50 -5.44
N ASP A 157 -2.52 16.68 -5.28
CA ASP A 157 -1.07 16.88 -5.11
C ASP A 157 -0.72 17.73 -3.87
N GLY A 158 -1.70 17.96 -2.98
CA GLY A 158 -1.60 18.89 -1.84
C GLY A 158 -0.64 18.49 -0.71
N LEU A 159 0.00 17.31 -0.76
CA LEU A 159 1.00 16.87 0.21
C LEU A 159 2.36 16.74 -0.48
N LEU A 160 3.13 17.83 -0.57
CA LEU A 160 4.46 17.84 -1.20
C LEU A 160 4.46 17.30 -2.65
N GLY A 161 3.40 17.58 -3.42
CA GLY A 161 3.25 17.10 -4.79
C GLY A 161 2.58 15.73 -4.92
N VAL A 162 2.18 15.12 -3.81
CA VAL A 162 1.45 13.85 -3.78
C VAL A 162 0.07 13.98 -3.11
N ALA A 163 -0.75 12.96 -3.28
CA ALA A 163 -2.09 12.90 -2.73
C ALA A 163 -2.10 12.79 -1.19
N PRO A 164 -2.85 13.65 -0.46
CA PRO A 164 -2.95 13.54 1.00
C PRO A 164 -3.56 12.22 1.49
N TRP A 165 -4.44 11.59 0.69
CA TRP A 165 -5.01 10.28 1.00
C TRP A 165 -4.01 9.12 0.92
N LEU A 166 -2.78 9.35 0.46
CA LEU A 166 -1.72 8.33 0.55
C LEU A 166 -1.43 7.95 1.99
N VAL A 167 -1.45 8.91 2.93
CA VAL A 167 -1.18 8.62 4.35
C VAL A 167 -2.13 7.54 4.89
N PRO A 168 -3.47 7.69 4.83
CA PRO A 168 -4.38 6.64 5.28
C PRO A 168 -4.39 5.38 4.38
N LEU A 169 -4.13 5.51 3.06
CA LEU A 169 -4.01 4.33 2.18
C LEU A 169 -2.83 3.44 2.59
N TYR A 170 -1.65 4.02 2.78
CA TYR A 170 -0.46 3.32 3.26
C TYR A 170 -0.66 2.80 4.68
N PHE A 171 -1.37 3.53 5.55
CA PHE A 171 -1.73 3.03 6.88
C PHE A 171 -2.53 1.72 6.78
N ALA A 172 -3.60 1.69 5.98
CA ALA A 172 -4.40 0.48 5.76
C ALA A 172 -3.55 -0.66 5.19
N PHE A 173 -2.68 -0.36 4.23
CA PHE A 173 -1.70 -1.30 3.69
C PHE A 173 -0.81 -1.91 4.77
N GLY A 174 -0.22 -1.09 5.64
CA GLY A 174 0.66 -1.58 6.70
C GLY A 174 -0.06 -2.44 7.75
N VAL A 175 -1.33 -2.14 8.06
CA VAL A 175 -2.18 -3.00 8.90
C VAL A 175 -2.35 -4.37 8.27
N VAL A 176 -2.69 -4.42 6.99
CA VAL A 176 -2.96 -5.69 6.28
C VAL A 176 -1.67 -6.46 6.04
N ALA A 177 -0.56 -5.82 5.70
CA ALA A 177 0.74 -6.47 5.56
C ALA A 177 1.19 -7.11 6.88
N ALA A 178 0.98 -6.44 8.01
CA ALA A 178 1.21 -7.01 9.34
C ALA A 178 0.37 -8.27 9.58
N LEU A 179 -0.94 -8.21 9.31
CA LEU A 179 -1.86 -9.37 9.41
C LEU A 179 -1.38 -10.55 8.54
N LEU A 180 -0.94 -10.28 7.31
CA LEU A 180 -0.44 -11.31 6.40
C LEU A 180 0.86 -11.95 6.93
N GLY A 181 1.73 -11.19 7.59
CA GLY A 181 2.90 -11.71 8.28
C GLY A 181 2.53 -12.72 9.37
N GLU A 182 1.52 -12.41 10.19
CA GLU A 182 1.03 -13.34 11.21
C GLU A 182 0.45 -14.62 10.58
N ILE A 183 -0.35 -14.50 9.53
CA ILE A 183 -0.91 -15.66 8.80
C ILE A 183 0.23 -16.52 8.22
N ALA A 184 1.27 -15.90 7.67
CA ALA A 184 2.40 -16.60 7.06
C ALA A 184 3.25 -17.43 8.02
N THR A 185 3.12 -17.21 9.34
CA THR A 185 3.77 -18.04 10.37
C THR A 185 3.00 -19.29 10.73
N LYS A 186 1.73 -19.39 10.33
CA LYS A 186 0.94 -20.60 10.54
C LYS A 186 1.48 -21.71 9.67
N ARG A 187 1.82 -22.84 10.29
CA ARG A 187 2.15 -24.06 9.56
C ARG A 187 0.87 -24.57 8.88
N PRO A 188 0.94 -25.04 7.62
CA PRO A 188 -0.15 -25.82 7.04
C PRO A 188 -0.39 -27.11 7.85
#